data_AF-A0A1N6FCL1-F1
#
_entry.id   AF-A0A1N6FCL1-F1
#
_cell.length_a   1.000
_cell.length_b   1.000
_cell.length_c   1.000
_cell.angle_alpha   90.00
_cell.angle_beta   90.00
_cell.angle_gamma   90.00
#
_symmetry.space_group_name_H-M   'P 1'
#
loop_
_entity.id
_entity.type
_entity.pdbx_description
1 polymer ?
#
loop_
_entity_poly.entity_id
_entity_poly.type
_entity_poly.pdbx_seq_one_letter_code
_entity_poly.pdbx_strand_id
1 'polypeptide(L)'
;MVTIQEARSLLEQYFVSHPPAISGELYIAPEWYEDASDFLPVWGAREFLVDGREAFARWDNRVIFIDKQTGEVHEGMRNLHVKKVNAMSQVAAPVN
;
A
#
# COMPACT_ATOMS: atom_id res chain seq x y z
N MET A 1 1.04 19.26 0.81
CA MET A 1 0.19 18.09 0.51
C MET A 1 0.97 17.27 -0.50
N VAL A 2 1.23 16.01 -0.19
CA VAL A 2 1.93 15.10 -1.08
C VAL A 2 1.01 14.66 -2.21
N THR A 3 1.57 14.58 -3.40
CA THR A 3 0.95 13.99 -4.58
C THR A 3 1.00 12.47 -4.50
N ILE A 4 0.21 11.79 -5.34
CA ILE A 4 0.21 10.33 -5.40
C ILE A 4 1.58 9.78 -5.86
N GLN A 5 2.31 10.51 -6.71
CA GLN A 5 3.67 10.15 -7.14
C GLN A 5 4.68 10.27 -5.98
N GLU A 6 4.61 11.37 -5.23
CA GLU A 6 5.45 11.56 -4.03
C GLU A 6 5.15 10.48 -2.99
N ALA A 7 3.87 10.15 -2.76
CA ALA A 7 3.46 9.07 -1.88
C ALA A 7 4.01 7.71 -2.33
N ARG A 8 4.02 7.42 -3.63
CA ARG A 8 4.65 6.21 -4.18
C ARG A 8 6.15 6.16 -3.89
N SER A 9 6.87 7.24 -4.17
CA SER A 9 8.31 7.31 -3.88
C SER A 9 8.61 7.17 -2.39
N LEU A 10 7.76 7.72 -1.50
CA LEU A 10 7.87 7.55 -0.06
C LEU A 10 7.68 6.09 0.37
N LEU A 11 6.71 5.38 -0.23
CA LEU A 11 6.51 3.96 0.02
C LEU A 11 7.70 3.10 -0.45
N GLU A 12 8.25 3.41 -1.62
CA GLU A 12 9.42 2.72 -2.16
C GLU A 12 10.63 2.89 -1.22
N GLN A 13 10.88 4.11 -0.75
CA GLN A 13 11.91 4.39 0.26
C GLN A 13 11.63 3.70 1.59
N TYR A 14 10.36 3.64 2.00
CA TYR A 14 9.94 2.93 3.20
C TYR A 14 10.28 1.44 3.12
N PHE A 15 10.03 0.77 1.98
CA PHE A 15 10.38 -0.64 1.81
C PHE A 15 11.87 -0.91 1.66
N VAL A 16 12.67 0.06 1.18
CA VAL A 16 14.14 -0.06 1.20
C VAL A 16 14.65 -0.07 2.64
N SER A 17 14.08 0.77 3.52
CA SER A 17 14.48 0.87 4.93
C SER A 17 13.82 -0.19 5.83
N HIS A 18 12.62 -0.65 5.47
CA HIS A 18 11.82 -1.62 6.20
C HIS A 18 11.28 -2.68 5.23
N PRO A 19 12.15 -3.60 4.74
CA PRO A 19 11.73 -4.64 3.81
C PRO A 19 10.56 -5.46 4.38
N PRO A 20 9.44 -5.57 3.66
CA PRO A 20 8.30 -6.30 4.18
C PRO A 20 8.57 -7.80 4.14
N ALA A 21 8.06 -8.53 5.14
CA ALA A 21 8.13 -9.98 5.18
C ALA A 21 7.14 -10.60 4.19
N ILE A 22 7.55 -10.71 2.93
CA ILE A 22 6.79 -11.37 1.86
C ILE A 22 7.56 -12.58 1.34
N SER A 23 6.81 -13.62 0.95
CA SER A 23 7.35 -14.68 0.09
C SER A 23 7.04 -14.25 -1.34
N GLY A 24 8.05 -14.05 -2.19
CA GLY A 24 7.87 -13.62 -3.59
C GLY A 24 8.49 -12.27 -3.91
N GLU A 25 8.21 -11.79 -5.12
CA GLU A 25 8.66 -10.49 -5.61
C GLU A 25 7.78 -9.37 -5.07
N LEU A 26 8.39 -8.33 -4.48
CA LEU A 26 7.64 -7.16 -3.99
C LEU A 26 7.02 -6.42 -5.17
N TYR A 27 5.70 -6.33 -5.15
CA TYR A 27 4.91 -5.60 -6.12
C TYR A 27 4.08 -4.52 -5.43
N ILE A 28 4.13 -3.31 -5.99
CA ILE A 28 3.29 -2.17 -5.62
C ILE A 28 2.40 -1.86 -6.82
N ALA A 29 1.10 -2.08 -6.68
CA ALA A 29 0.15 -1.92 -7.77
C ALA A 29 0.05 -0.44 -8.23
N PRO A 30 -0.33 -0.19 -9.49
CA PRO A 30 -0.66 1.15 -9.96
C PRO A 30 -2.04 1.62 -9.47
N GLU A 31 -2.89 0.75 -8.94
CA GLU A 31 -4.17 1.10 -8.32
C GLU A 31 -4.05 1.20 -6.80
N TRP A 32 -4.34 2.38 -6.26
CA TRP A 32 -4.33 2.68 -4.83
C TRP A 32 -5.73 3.12 -4.38
N TYR A 33 -5.89 3.42 -3.10
CA TYR A 33 -7.09 4.03 -2.55
C TYR A 33 -6.74 5.31 -1.82
N GLU A 34 -7.71 6.21 -1.65
CA GLU A 34 -7.54 7.44 -0.89
C GLU A 34 -8.80 7.85 -0.13
N ASP A 35 -8.61 8.62 0.95
CA ASP A 35 -9.66 9.44 1.54
C ASP A 35 -9.14 10.87 1.74
N ALA A 36 -9.77 11.66 2.61
CA ALA A 36 -9.37 13.04 2.85
C ALA A 36 -7.98 13.18 3.48
N SER A 37 -7.52 12.18 4.24
CA SER A 37 -6.27 12.26 5.01
C SER A 37 -5.16 11.39 4.44
N ASP A 38 -5.48 10.25 3.82
CA ASP A 38 -4.47 9.23 3.51
C ASP A 38 -4.56 8.69 2.10
N PHE A 39 -3.40 8.27 1.59
CA PHE A 39 -3.30 7.27 0.55
C PHE A 39 -3.14 5.87 1.17
N LEU A 40 -3.74 4.87 0.54
CA LEU A 40 -3.67 3.46 0.89
C LEU A 40 -3.15 2.67 -0.33
N PRO A 41 -1.84 2.33 -0.38
CA PRO A 41 -1.27 1.50 -1.42
C PRO A 41 -1.81 0.07 -1.41
N VAL A 42 -1.92 -0.51 -2.61
CA VAL A 42 -2.06 -1.96 -2.80
C VAL A 42 -0.69 -2.55 -3.09
N TRP A 43 -0.26 -3.49 -2.26
CA TRP A 43 1.08 -4.08 -2.35
C TRP A 43 1.13 -5.50 -1.79
N GLY A 44 2.09 -6.29 -2.23
CA GLY A 44 2.24 -7.69 -1.83
C GLY A 44 3.17 -8.45 -2.77
N ALA A 45 3.10 -9.78 -2.73
CA ALA A 45 3.82 -10.61 -3.67
C ALA A 45 3.19 -10.48 -5.07
N ARG A 46 4.00 -10.25 -6.11
CA ARG A 46 3.58 -10.22 -7.51
C ARG A 46 2.84 -11.51 -7.88
N GLU A 47 3.37 -12.65 -7.44
CA GLU A 47 2.84 -13.97 -7.73
C GLU A 47 1.41 -14.14 -7.22
N PHE A 48 1.06 -13.49 -6.12
CA PHE A 48 -0.31 -13.48 -5.61
C PHE A 48 -1.17 -12.45 -6.34
N LEU A 49 -0.71 -11.20 -6.41
CA LEU A 49 -1.52 -10.06 -6.90
C LEU A 49 -1.73 -10.04 -8.41
N VAL A 50 -0.76 -10.56 -9.17
CA VAL A 50 -0.75 -10.53 -10.65
C VAL A 50 -0.94 -11.93 -11.21
N ASP A 51 -0.21 -12.93 -10.69
CA ASP A 51 -0.19 -14.27 -11.26
C ASP A 51 -1.24 -15.22 -10.63
N GLY A 52 -1.95 -14.79 -9.58
CA GLY A 52 -3.04 -15.55 -8.94
C GLY A 52 -2.58 -16.78 -8.14
N ARG A 53 -1.32 -16.84 -7.70
CA ARG A 53 -0.75 -17.98 -6.96
C ARG A 53 -1.00 -17.82 -5.46
N GLU A 54 -2.03 -18.48 -4.94
CA GLU A 54 -2.45 -18.40 -3.54
C GLU A 54 -1.36 -18.74 -2.50
N ALA A 55 -0.37 -19.56 -2.87
CA ALA A 55 0.76 -19.89 -1.99
C ALA A 55 1.59 -18.65 -1.55
N PHE A 56 1.46 -17.53 -2.27
CA PHE A 56 2.14 -16.27 -2.02
C PHE A 56 1.23 -15.25 -1.30
N ALA A 57 0.02 -15.65 -0.90
CA ALA A 57 -0.92 -14.80 -0.20
C ALA A 57 -0.37 -14.36 1.17
N ARG A 58 -0.70 -13.13 1.56
CA ARG A 58 -0.38 -12.57 2.87
C ARG A 58 -1.58 -12.67 3.81
N TRP A 59 -1.33 -13.08 5.05
CA TRP A 59 -2.34 -13.26 6.10
C TRP A 59 -2.10 -12.38 7.32
N ASP A 60 -1.09 -11.51 7.28
CA ASP A 60 -0.68 -10.62 8.37
C ASP A 60 -1.67 -9.46 8.63
N ASN A 61 -2.69 -9.30 7.77
CA ASN A 61 -3.66 -8.21 7.80
C ASN A 61 -3.03 -6.82 7.82
N ARG A 62 -1.78 -6.66 7.40
CA ARG A 62 -1.09 -5.37 7.50
C ARG A 62 -1.50 -4.43 6.37
N VAL A 63 -1.84 -3.20 6.73
CA VAL A 63 -2.07 -2.08 5.81
C VAL A 63 -1.02 -1.00 6.05
N ILE A 64 -0.74 -0.23 5.00
CA ILE A 64 0.13 0.94 5.07
C ILE A 64 -0.70 2.13 4.64
N PHE A 65 -0.60 3.23 5.36
CA PHE A 65 -1.21 4.50 5.02
C PHE A 65 -0.10 5.54 4.85
N ILE A 66 -0.33 6.51 3.98
CA ILE A 66 0.58 7.62 3.73
C ILE A 66 -0.20 8.91 3.90
N ASP A 67 0.16 9.69 4.91
CA ASP A 67 -0.53 10.94 5.23
C ASP A 67 -0.37 11.94 4.08
N LYS A 68 -1.48 12.48 3.59
CA LYS A 68 -1.51 13.41 2.46
C LYS A 68 -0.91 14.77 2.78
N GLN A 69 -0.87 15.19 4.04
CA GLN A 69 -0.32 16.49 4.42
C GLN A 69 1.19 16.41 4.62
N THR A 70 1.66 15.38 5.34
CA THR A 70 3.04 15.25 5.82
C THR A 70 3.88 14.27 5.01
N GLY A 71 3.26 13.30 4.32
CA GLY A 71 3.96 12.18 3.70
C GLY A 71 4.40 11.10 4.69
N GLU A 72 3.97 11.16 5.95
CA GLU A 72 4.31 10.15 6.94
C GLU A 72 3.70 8.78 6.57
N VAL A 73 4.57 7.77 6.49
CA VAL A 73 4.18 6.38 6.25
C VAL A 73 3.91 5.71 7.58
N HIS A 74 2.69 5.21 7.80
CA HIS A 74 2.32 4.51 9.02
C HIS A 74 1.67 3.15 8.74
N GLU A 75 1.99 2.19 9.59
CA GLU A 75 1.46 0.84 9.52
C GLU A 75 0.23 0.68 10.41
N GLY A 76 -0.74 -0.12 9.96
CA GLY A 76 -1.89 -0.49 10.75
C GLY A 76 -2.31 -1.94 10.50
N MET A 77 -3.23 -2.43 11.33
CA MET A 77 -3.88 -3.71 11.08
C MET A 77 -5.23 -3.46 10.41
N ARG A 78 -5.46 -4.09 9.26
CA ARG A 78 -6.67 -3.93 8.43
C ARG A 78 -7.96 -4.10 9.23
N ASN A 79 -7.99 -5.07 10.15
CA ASN A 79 -9.14 -5.33 11.03
C ASN A 79 -9.50 -4.14 11.93
N LEU A 80 -8.52 -3.33 12.37
CA LEU A 80 -8.74 -2.10 13.13
C LEU A 80 -9.17 -0.92 12.25
N HIS A 81 -8.91 -1.00 10.93
CA HIS A 81 -9.18 0.07 9.96
C HIS A 81 -10.27 -0.28 8.93
N VAL A 82 -11.04 -1.36 9.10
CA VAL A 82 -12.02 -1.84 8.09
C VAL A 82 -12.97 -0.74 7.64
N LYS A 83 -13.51 0.06 8.58
CA LYS A 83 -14.43 1.16 8.26
C LYS A 83 -13.78 2.22 7.39
N LYS A 84 -12.52 2.58 7.68
CA LYS A 84 -11.75 3.55 6.89
C LYS A 84 -11.49 2.98 5.50
N VAL A 85 -10.87 1.80 5.42
CA VAL A 85 -10.50 1.13 4.16
C VAL A 85 -11.70 0.99 3.22
N ASN A 86 -12.86 0.57 3.74
CA ASN A 86 -14.07 0.39 2.93
C ASN A 86 -14.70 1.71 2.43
N ALA A 87 -14.35 2.85 3.03
CA ALA A 87 -14.85 4.17 2.64
C ALA A 87 -13.90 4.90 1.67
N MET A 88 -12.71 4.37 1.42
CA MET A 88 -11.72 4.99 0.53
C MET A 88 -12.11 4.81 -0.94
N SER A 89 -11.78 5.81 -1.75
CA SER A 89 -12.02 5.80 -3.21
C SER A 89 -10.76 5.34 -3.95
N GLN A 90 -10.91 4.55 -5.01
CA GLN A 90 -9.77 4.11 -5.81
C GLN A 90 -9.15 5.28 -6.59
N VAL A 91 -7.81 5.30 -6.67
CA VAL A 91 -7.02 6.28 -7.43
C VAL A 91 -5.85 5.62 -8.17
N ALA A 92 -5.40 6.25 -9.25
CA ALA A 92 -4.24 5.80 -10.02
C ALA A 92 -2.93 6.37 -9.43
N ALA A 93 -1.99 5.47 -9.17
CA ALA A 93 -0.63 5.73 -8.69
C ALA A 93 0.40 5.07 -9.64
N PRO A 94 0.48 5.55 -10.90
CA PRO A 94 1.35 4.94 -11.91
C PRO A 94 2.82 4.99 -11.50
N VAL A 95 3.61 4.07 -12.05
CA VAL A 95 5.08 4.14 -12.00
C VAL A 95 5.51 5.36 -12.82
N ASN A 96 6.50 6.12 -12.32
CA ASN A 96 7.10 7.23 -13.07
C ASN A 96 7.77 6.76 -14.36
#